data_AF-A0A946NML4-F1
#
_entry.id   AF-A0A946NML4-F1
#
_cell.length_a   1.000
_cell.length_b   1.000
_cell.length_c   1.000
_cell.angle_alpha   90.00
_cell.angle_beta   90.00
_cell.angle_gamma   90.00
#
_symmetry.space_group_name_H-M   'P 1'
#
loop_
_entity.id
_entity.type
_entity.pdbx_description
1 polymer ?
#
loop_
_entity_poly.entity_id
_entity_poly.type
_entity_poly.pdbx_seq_one_letter_code
_entity_poly.pdbx_strand_id
1 'polypeptide(L)'
;MKHNTSNNCFSFSLLLFLILILGISTPSSSMEIKFKTFDKNGNGIIDKGKEAEILLKHINNSSTKELDKNLDGTISAIEADEHNQKVAGDIVDNIEEFNSIVGNNPGMPLKEAKEEYGKKDPILSKLKLRRTAENISVLEKGKSFDKGQGALFAYTRDEENDNDIWQARGAILYPFKTTIKDSEGNDVTGDRHNKVLSSWAFVPQITFDRLSNDKNETKDLDSLSFKVGIEAEYTGGFFNAQYFRFLPVYNTDFDLESEQFLGQFQWEPVINDLGIGQPKNVPLLPLKFRWRPLAHMEYGYVTNAGDKSNLKEDDDYFRIGPKIRADFWFTFKALKRFVAHVDWQYLGGLSGRPDDSELFEAGLTGKLDQAGHFQAEITYRDGDTPLTKEPTETINFGLNVKF
;
A
#
# COMPACT_ATOMS: atom_id res chain seq x y z
N MET A 1 9.53 11.27 -45.84
CA MET A 1 9.26 10.53 -44.60
C MET A 1 10.34 10.91 -43.60
N LYS A 2 10.01 11.79 -42.65
CA LYS A 2 10.89 12.16 -41.54
C LYS A 2 10.59 11.19 -40.40
N HIS A 3 11.61 10.47 -39.93
CA HIS A 3 11.53 9.68 -38.71
C HIS A 3 11.37 10.61 -37.51
N ASN A 4 10.23 10.50 -36.81
CA ASN A 4 10.04 11.03 -35.47
C ASN A 4 10.43 9.93 -34.49
N THR A 5 11.66 9.96 -33.97
CA THR A 5 12.17 9.02 -32.96
C THR A 5 12.55 9.73 -31.65
N SER A 6 12.07 10.95 -31.41
CA SER A 6 12.54 11.77 -30.28
C SER A 6 11.64 11.86 -29.05
N ASN A 7 10.42 11.30 -29.05
CA ASN A 7 9.47 11.58 -27.96
C ASN A 7 9.46 10.52 -26.83
N ASN A 8 9.86 9.28 -27.08
CA ASN A 8 9.81 8.22 -26.05
C ASN A 8 10.90 8.32 -24.97
N CYS A 9 12.02 8.99 -25.23
CA CYS A 9 13.09 9.20 -24.23
C CYS A 9 12.76 10.29 -23.19
N PHE A 10 11.88 11.25 -23.51
CA PHE A 10 11.65 12.40 -22.65
C PHE A 10 10.73 12.07 -21.46
N SER A 11 9.69 11.25 -21.68
CA SER A 11 8.76 10.81 -20.62
C SER A 11 9.40 9.83 -19.62
N PHE A 12 10.39 9.03 -20.02
CA PHE A 12 11.12 8.13 -19.12
C PHE A 12 12.08 8.87 -18.17
N SER A 13 12.68 9.96 -18.65
CA SER A 13 13.55 10.82 -17.83
C SER A 13 12.79 11.48 -16.69
N LEU A 14 11.51 11.87 -16.88
CA LEU A 14 10.71 12.52 -15.84
C LEU A 14 10.34 11.57 -14.70
N LEU A 15 10.02 10.30 -15.00
CA LEU A 15 9.73 9.27 -14.00
C LEU A 15 10.99 8.89 -13.20
N LEU A 16 12.14 8.77 -13.86
CA LEU A 16 13.43 8.54 -13.19
C LEU A 16 13.84 9.75 -12.33
N PHE A 17 13.55 10.98 -12.79
CA PHE A 17 13.83 12.22 -12.07
C PHE A 17 12.91 12.39 -10.84
N LEU A 18 11.64 11.99 -10.91
CA LEU A 18 10.73 11.97 -9.75
C LEU A 18 11.14 10.92 -8.71
N ILE A 19 11.63 9.75 -9.14
CA ILE A 19 12.20 8.72 -8.24
C ILE A 19 13.53 9.21 -7.64
N LEU A 20 14.36 9.95 -8.39
CA LEU A 20 15.57 10.58 -7.86
C LEU A 20 15.25 11.69 -6.86
N ILE A 21 14.27 12.56 -7.13
CA ILE A 21 13.90 13.68 -6.24
C ILE A 21 13.27 13.14 -4.94
N LEU A 22 12.49 12.07 -5.00
CA LEU A 22 11.95 11.41 -3.80
C LEU A 22 12.98 10.55 -3.06
N GLY A 23 14.08 10.16 -3.74
CA GLY A 23 15.21 9.43 -3.16
C GLY A 23 16.32 10.29 -2.57
N ILE A 24 16.37 11.59 -2.88
CA ILE A 24 17.38 12.53 -2.36
C ILE A 24 16.75 13.40 -1.25
N SER A 25 16.42 12.80 -0.12
CA SER A 25 16.36 13.52 1.16
C SER A 25 16.44 12.58 2.36
N THR A 26 17.41 11.68 2.34
CA THR A 26 18.02 11.24 3.60
C THR A 26 19.48 11.59 3.53
N PRO A 27 19.99 12.52 4.37
CA PRO A 27 21.38 12.46 4.77
C PRO A 27 21.52 11.21 5.64
N SER A 28 21.52 10.03 5.02
CA SER A 28 22.25 8.93 5.60
C SER A 28 23.69 9.43 5.59
N SER A 29 24.26 9.66 6.77
CA SER A 29 25.70 9.86 6.92
C SER A 29 26.39 8.56 6.47
N SER A 30 26.48 8.36 5.16
CA SER A 30 27.32 7.33 4.56
C SER A 30 28.75 7.81 4.73
N MET A 31 29.31 7.55 5.90
CA MET A 31 30.76 7.57 6.05
C MET A 31 31.29 6.55 5.05
N GLU A 32 32.00 7.06 4.05
CA GLU A 32 32.57 6.31 2.93
C GLU A 32 33.44 5.17 3.48
N ILE A 33 33.06 3.91 3.21
CA ILE A 33 33.86 2.76 3.63
C ILE A 33 35.14 2.78 2.80
N LYS A 34 36.26 3.12 3.45
CA LYS A 34 37.57 3.12 2.80
C LYS A 34 38.07 1.68 2.67
N PHE A 35 37.68 0.97 1.62
CA PHE A 35 38.02 -0.45 1.40
C PHE A 35 39.50 -0.81 1.63
N LYS A 36 40.42 0.12 1.33
CA LYS A 36 41.86 -0.03 1.58
C LYS A 36 42.24 -0.31 3.05
N THR A 37 41.40 0.06 4.01
CA THR A 37 41.70 -0.19 5.44
C THR A 37 41.45 -1.63 5.88
N PHE A 38 40.79 -2.43 5.03
CA PHE A 38 40.50 -3.84 5.27
C PHE A 38 41.46 -4.79 4.54
N ASP A 39 42.26 -4.28 3.60
CA ASP A 39 43.41 -4.96 3.00
C ASP A 39 44.58 -4.91 4.00
N LYS A 40 44.63 -5.87 4.92
CA LYS A 40 45.60 -5.88 6.04
C LYS A 40 46.98 -6.32 5.56
N ASN A 41 47.05 -7.13 4.50
CA ASN A 41 48.32 -7.59 3.94
C ASN A 41 48.86 -6.70 2.82
N GLY A 42 48.09 -5.71 2.37
CA GLY A 42 48.51 -4.68 1.41
C GLY A 42 48.65 -5.20 -0.02
N ASN A 43 48.00 -6.32 -0.36
CA ASN A 43 48.13 -6.96 -1.67
C ASN A 43 47.22 -6.34 -2.74
N GLY A 44 46.40 -5.35 -2.37
CA GLY A 44 45.49 -4.64 -3.26
C GLY A 44 44.17 -5.35 -3.52
N ILE A 45 43.90 -6.47 -2.83
CA ILE A 45 42.63 -7.21 -2.87
C ILE A 45 42.14 -7.49 -1.44
N ILE A 46 40.86 -7.85 -1.27
CA ILE A 46 40.32 -8.32 0.01
C ILE A 46 40.32 -9.84 -0.01
N ASP A 47 41.15 -10.46 0.82
CA ASP A 47 41.32 -11.91 0.79
C ASP A 47 40.10 -12.66 1.34
N LYS A 48 39.82 -13.81 0.72
CA LYS A 48 38.83 -14.76 1.21
C LYS A 48 39.27 -15.26 2.59
N GLY A 49 38.45 -15.01 3.62
CA GLY A 49 38.77 -15.36 5.00
C GLY A 49 38.58 -14.17 5.93
N LYS A 50 39.59 -13.87 6.76
CA LYS A 50 39.49 -12.86 7.83
C LYS A 50 39.19 -11.45 7.33
N GLU A 51 39.83 -10.99 6.26
CA GLU A 51 39.61 -9.64 5.74
C GLU A 51 38.19 -9.46 5.20
N ALA A 52 37.69 -10.44 4.44
CA ALA A 52 36.29 -10.47 4.00
C ALA A 52 35.31 -10.56 5.18
N GLU A 53 35.62 -11.33 6.23
CA GLU A 53 34.78 -11.45 7.42
C GLU A 53 34.67 -10.11 8.17
N ILE A 54 35.80 -9.42 8.39
CA ILE A 54 35.84 -8.11 9.05
C ILE A 54 35.07 -7.07 8.22
N LEU A 55 35.30 -7.03 6.91
CA LEU A 55 34.59 -6.13 5.99
C LEU A 55 33.08 -6.37 6.02
N LEU A 56 32.64 -7.63 5.94
CA LEU A 56 31.22 -7.98 5.98
C LEU A 56 30.58 -7.67 7.33
N LYS A 57 31.30 -7.79 8.45
CA LYS A 57 30.82 -7.34 9.76
C LYS A 57 30.61 -5.83 9.77
N HIS A 58 31.53 -5.03 9.20
CA HIS A 58 31.38 -3.57 9.13
C HIS A 58 30.31 -3.09 8.14
N ILE A 59 30.00 -3.89 7.11
CA ILE A 59 28.90 -3.61 6.18
C ILE A 59 27.54 -3.96 6.82
N ASN A 60 27.45 -5.12 7.50
CA ASN A 60 26.16 -5.70 7.90
C ASN A 60 25.82 -5.50 9.39
N ASN A 61 26.76 -5.08 10.24
CA ASN A 61 26.55 -4.88 11.67
C ASN A 61 26.90 -3.44 12.07
N SER A 62 25.88 -2.67 12.46
CA SER A 62 26.03 -1.27 12.86
C SER A 62 26.91 -1.09 14.10
N SER A 63 26.83 -2.00 15.07
CA SER A 63 27.64 -1.94 16.29
C SER A 63 29.12 -2.15 15.99
N THR A 64 29.47 -3.09 15.12
CA THR A 64 30.87 -3.27 14.70
C THR A 64 31.37 -2.04 13.96
N LYS A 65 30.58 -1.51 13.02
CA LYS A 65 30.92 -0.29 12.28
C LYS A 65 31.18 0.93 13.17
N GLU A 66 30.45 1.06 14.27
CA GLU A 66 30.57 2.19 15.18
C GLU A 66 31.70 2.01 16.21
N LEU A 67 31.90 0.78 16.70
CA LEU A 67 32.74 0.50 17.88
C LEU A 67 34.13 -0.05 17.54
N ASP A 68 34.27 -0.88 16.50
CA ASP A 68 35.54 -1.50 16.12
C ASP A 68 36.38 -0.48 15.32
N LYS A 69 37.18 0.33 16.03
CA LYS A 69 37.96 1.43 15.43
C LYS A 69 39.26 0.94 14.82
N ASN A 70 39.82 -0.14 15.36
CA ASN A 70 41.06 -0.72 14.86
C ASN A 70 40.84 -1.66 13.65
N LEU A 71 39.57 -1.92 13.31
CA LEU A 71 39.11 -2.74 12.18
C LEU A 71 39.67 -4.17 12.27
N ASP A 72 39.65 -4.79 13.45
CA ASP A 72 40.16 -6.14 13.67
C ASP A 72 39.06 -7.22 13.67
N GLY A 73 37.79 -6.80 13.62
CA GLY A 73 36.61 -7.66 13.59
C GLY A 73 36.05 -8.02 14.95
N THR A 74 36.62 -7.48 16.03
CA THR A 74 36.21 -7.70 17.41
C THR A 74 36.13 -6.39 18.18
N ILE A 75 35.07 -6.20 18.96
CA ILE A 75 34.94 -5.00 19.81
C ILE A 75 35.67 -5.29 21.11
N SER A 76 36.77 -4.59 21.35
CA SER A 76 37.53 -4.71 22.59
C SER A 76 36.84 -4.00 23.76
N ALA A 77 37.23 -4.35 24.99
CA ALA A 77 36.73 -3.69 26.20
C ALA A 77 37.07 -2.18 26.22
N ILE A 78 38.22 -1.81 25.65
CA ILE A 78 38.67 -0.41 25.55
C ILE A 78 37.77 0.37 24.58
N GLU A 79 37.48 -0.18 23.40
CA GLU A 79 36.60 0.47 22.41
C GLU A 79 35.16 0.62 22.92
N ALA A 80 34.67 -0.37 23.67
CA ALA A 80 33.37 -0.30 24.34
C ALA A 80 33.37 0.80 25.43
N ASP A 81 34.42 0.90 26.23
CA ASP A 81 34.55 1.91 27.29
C ASP A 81 34.70 3.33 26.72
N GLU A 82 35.46 3.52 25.64
CA GLU A 82 35.59 4.81 24.94
C GLU A 82 34.24 5.28 24.38
N HIS A 83 33.48 4.36 23.79
CA HIS A 83 32.12 4.67 23.34
C HIS A 83 31.21 5.01 24.51
N ASN A 84 31.25 4.25 25.60
CA ASN A 84 30.43 4.51 26.78
C ASN A 84 30.77 5.86 27.44
N GLN A 85 32.04 6.25 27.47
CA GLN A 85 32.46 7.58 27.95
C GLN A 85 31.96 8.69 27.03
N LYS A 86 32.02 8.50 25.72
CA LYS A 86 31.46 9.45 24.76
C LYS A 86 29.94 9.59 24.92
N VAL A 87 29.23 8.47 25.01
CA VAL A 87 27.78 8.45 25.25
C VAL A 87 27.44 9.11 26.59
N ALA A 88 28.24 8.87 27.64
CA ALA A 88 28.04 9.53 28.92
C ALA A 88 28.23 11.06 28.83
N GLY A 89 29.21 11.53 28.06
CA GLY A 89 29.38 12.96 27.75
C GLY A 89 28.18 13.54 26.98
N ASP A 90 27.79 12.89 25.89
CA ASP A 90 26.63 13.31 25.07
C ASP A 90 25.32 13.32 25.91
N ILE A 91 25.16 12.39 26.85
CA ILE A 91 24.01 12.35 27.76
C ILE A 91 24.03 13.54 28.74
N VAL A 92 25.19 13.95 29.25
CA VAL A 92 25.27 15.12 30.15
C VAL A 92 24.79 16.38 29.43
N ASP A 93 25.23 16.60 28.19
CA ASP A 93 24.79 17.74 27.37
C ASP A 93 23.27 17.68 27.09
N ASN A 94 22.75 16.49 26.77
CA ASN A 94 21.30 16.28 26.57
C ASN A 94 20.48 16.43 27.85
N ILE A 95 21.06 16.16 29.03
CA ILE A 95 20.39 16.37 30.34
C ILE A 95 20.31 17.86 30.65
N GLU A 96 21.34 18.65 30.33
CA GLU A 96 21.27 20.11 30.47
C GLU A 96 20.18 20.71 29.57
N GLU A 97 20.10 20.26 28.32
CA GLU A 97 19.03 20.63 27.39
C GLU A 97 17.65 20.21 27.92
N PHE A 98 17.49 18.96 28.35
CA PHE A 98 16.24 18.46 28.94
C PHE A 98 15.81 19.28 30.16
N ASN A 99 16.75 19.58 31.07
CA ASN A 99 16.46 20.39 32.26
C ASN A 99 16.12 21.84 31.89
N SER A 100 16.68 22.39 30.82
CA SER A 100 16.31 23.71 30.31
C SER A 100 14.86 23.76 29.80
N ILE A 101 14.38 22.65 29.20
CA ILE A 101 13.01 22.51 28.68
C ILE A 101 12.01 22.27 29.83
N VAL A 102 12.35 21.39 30.78
CA VAL A 102 11.50 21.08 31.94
C VAL A 102 11.42 22.24 32.93
N GLY A 103 12.49 23.03 33.06
CA GLY A 103 12.57 24.17 33.96
C GLY A 103 12.44 23.76 35.43
N ASN A 104 11.61 24.47 36.20
CA ASN A 104 11.38 24.18 37.63
C ASN A 104 10.36 23.05 37.87
N ASN A 105 9.84 22.41 36.82
CA ASN A 105 8.86 21.34 36.97
C ASN A 105 9.55 20.05 37.48
N PRO A 106 8.85 19.21 38.25
CA PRO A 106 9.40 17.95 38.75
C PRO A 106 9.68 16.92 37.62
N GLY A 107 9.22 17.19 36.40
CA GLY A 107 9.45 16.37 35.21
C GLY A 107 8.60 16.82 34.02
N MET A 108 8.87 16.24 32.85
CA MET A 108 8.09 16.44 31.61
C MET A 108 6.88 15.47 31.57
N PRO A 109 5.67 15.92 31.23
CA PRO A 109 4.54 15.04 30.96
C PRO A 109 4.84 14.03 29.84
N LEU A 110 4.38 12.78 29.98
CA LEU A 110 4.66 11.69 29.02
C LEU A 110 4.26 12.00 27.58
N LYS A 111 3.19 12.79 27.39
CA LYS A 111 2.73 13.21 26.05
C LYS A 111 3.77 14.11 25.37
N GLU A 112 4.28 15.10 26.10
CA GLU A 112 5.29 16.05 25.62
C GLU A 112 6.63 15.34 25.39
N ALA A 113 7.03 14.45 26.30
CA ALA A 113 8.25 13.65 26.13
C ALA A 113 8.21 12.75 24.88
N LYS A 114 7.03 12.22 24.55
CA LYS A 114 6.82 11.43 23.32
C LYS A 114 6.83 12.30 22.06
N GLU A 115 6.37 13.54 22.13
CA GLU A 115 6.39 14.48 21.00
C GLU A 115 7.81 15.00 20.71
N GLU A 116 8.58 15.27 21.77
CA GLU A 116 9.93 15.84 21.70
C GLU A 116 11.00 14.77 21.39
N TYR A 117 10.97 13.64 22.11
CA TYR A 117 12.03 12.61 22.06
C TYR A 117 11.54 11.26 21.50
N GLY A 118 10.26 11.13 21.17
CA GLY A 118 9.75 9.92 20.55
C GLY A 118 10.42 9.67 19.21
N LYS A 119 10.80 8.42 18.94
CA LYS A 119 11.31 8.03 17.61
C LYS A 119 10.28 8.41 16.56
N LYS A 120 10.60 9.45 15.78
CA LYS A 120 9.86 9.78 14.56
C LYS A 120 10.23 8.70 13.56
N ASP A 121 9.30 7.79 13.29
CA ASP A 121 9.44 6.87 12.17
C ASP A 121 9.81 7.71 10.95
N PRO A 122 10.94 7.44 10.26
CA PRO A 122 11.34 8.25 9.13
C PRO A 122 10.18 8.30 8.14
N ILE A 123 9.88 9.48 7.59
CA ILE A 123 8.71 9.72 6.73
C ILE A 123 8.63 8.62 5.65
N LEU A 124 9.76 8.22 5.06
CA LEU A 124 9.83 7.18 4.04
C LEU A 124 9.47 5.74 4.50
N SER A 125 9.49 5.43 5.80
CA SER A 125 9.12 4.10 6.32
C SER A 125 7.65 3.73 6.09
N LYS A 126 6.79 4.73 5.87
CA LYS A 126 5.37 4.53 5.58
C LYS A 126 5.07 4.45 4.08
N LEU A 127 6.04 4.79 3.23
CA LEU A 127 5.90 4.68 1.77
C LEU A 127 5.91 3.21 1.36
N LYS A 128 4.88 2.79 0.62
CA LYS A 128 4.74 1.44 0.10
C LYS A 128 4.74 1.46 -1.41
N LEU A 129 5.63 0.68 -2.03
CA LEU A 129 5.58 0.35 -3.45
C LEU A 129 5.10 -1.10 -3.62
N ARG A 130 3.99 -1.29 -4.33
CA ARG A 130 3.26 -2.56 -4.48
C ARG A 130 2.86 -2.81 -5.92
N ARG A 131 2.45 -4.04 -6.25
CA ARG A 131 1.84 -4.37 -7.55
C ARG A 131 0.47 -3.75 -7.74
N THR A 132 -0.31 -3.72 -6.67
CA THR A 132 -1.69 -3.21 -6.66
C THR A 132 -1.90 -2.32 -5.45
N ALA A 133 -2.79 -1.35 -5.55
CA ALA A 133 -3.22 -0.56 -4.42
C ALA A 133 -3.80 -1.48 -3.32
N GLU A 134 -3.42 -1.25 -2.06
CA GLU A 134 -3.95 -1.96 -0.90
C GLU A 134 -5.29 -1.32 -0.46
N ASN A 135 -6.13 -2.08 0.23
CA ASN A 135 -7.39 -1.59 0.77
C ASN A 135 -7.15 -0.45 1.79
N ILE A 136 -7.94 0.61 1.65
CA ILE A 136 -7.86 1.82 2.47
C ILE A 136 -8.44 1.64 3.87
N SER A 137 -9.14 0.53 4.13
CA SER A 137 -9.93 0.39 5.36
C SER A 137 -9.11 0.42 6.66
N VAL A 138 -9.61 1.13 7.68
CA VAL A 138 -9.06 1.19 9.04
C VAL A 138 -9.05 -0.18 9.71
N LEU A 139 -9.97 -1.08 9.31
CA LEU A 139 -10.06 -2.45 9.80
C LEU A 139 -8.92 -3.35 9.31
N GLU A 140 -8.36 -3.04 8.15
CA GLU A 140 -7.30 -3.86 7.56
C GLU A 140 -5.93 -3.30 7.91
N LYS A 141 -5.19 -4.06 8.72
CA LYS A 141 -3.73 -3.91 8.79
C LYS A 141 -3.19 -4.25 7.41
N GLY A 142 -2.74 -3.22 6.67
CA GLY A 142 -2.20 -3.38 5.32
C GLY A 142 -1.11 -4.46 5.29
N LYS A 143 -0.88 -5.05 4.11
CA LYS A 143 0.06 -6.18 4.00
C LYS A 143 1.46 -5.72 4.44
N SER A 144 2.12 -6.53 5.27
CA SER A 144 3.50 -6.31 5.68
C SER A 144 4.44 -6.37 4.46
N PHE A 145 5.66 -5.84 4.59
CA PHE A 145 6.61 -5.73 3.47
C PHE A 145 6.77 -7.06 2.72
N ASP A 146 7.03 -8.13 3.48
CA ASP A 146 7.18 -9.53 3.07
C ASP A 146 5.95 -10.11 2.35
N LYS A 147 4.74 -9.68 2.71
CA LYS A 147 3.47 -10.27 2.20
C LYS A 147 2.88 -9.55 1.01
N GLY A 148 3.43 -8.40 0.62
CA GLY A 148 2.97 -7.62 -0.52
C GLY A 148 3.64 -8.05 -1.81
N GLN A 149 2.89 -8.16 -2.91
CA GLN A 149 3.50 -8.30 -4.23
C GLN A 149 4.20 -6.97 -4.61
N GLY A 150 5.45 -7.05 -5.07
CA GLY A 150 6.20 -5.90 -5.55
C GLY A 150 5.68 -5.37 -6.89
N ALA A 151 5.91 -4.08 -7.15
CA ALA A 151 5.70 -3.49 -8.47
C ALA A 151 6.45 -4.29 -9.54
N LEU A 152 5.85 -4.39 -10.72
CA LEU A 152 6.41 -5.08 -11.88
C LEU A 152 7.07 -4.05 -12.78
N PHE A 153 8.34 -4.26 -13.09
CA PHE A 153 9.04 -3.61 -14.19
C PHE A 153 9.66 -4.73 -15.03
N ALA A 154 9.28 -4.81 -16.30
CA ALA A 154 9.73 -5.88 -17.18
C ALA A 154 10.08 -5.31 -18.56
N TYR A 155 11.08 -5.93 -19.18
CA TYR A 155 11.50 -5.70 -20.55
C TYR A 155 11.57 -7.04 -21.25
N THR A 156 11.00 -7.12 -22.45
CA THR A 156 11.07 -8.31 -23.31
C THR A 156 11.55 -7.89 -24.68
N ARG A 157 12.61 -8.55 -25.15
CA ARG A 157 13.08 -8.48 -26.52
C ARG A 157 12.56 -9.70 -27.28
N ASP A 158 11.75 -9.46 -28.29
CA ASP A 158 11.37 -10.48 -29.27
C ASP A 158 12.30 -10.34 -30.49
N GLU A 159 13.32 -11.18 -30.53
CA GLU A 159 14.34 -11.17 -31.59
C GLU A 159 13.80 -11.64 -32.94
N GLU A 160 12.78 -12.52 -32.95
CA GLU A 160 12.19 -13.03 -34.19
C GLU A 160 11.40 -11.94 -34.89
N ASN A 161 10.64 -11.17 -34.11
CA ASN A 161 9.86 -10.06 -34.63
C ASN A 161 10.56 -8.71 -34.50
N ASP A 162 11.83 -8.60 -34.13
CA ASP A 162 12.53 -7.32 -33.92
C ASP A 162 11.67 -6.31 -33.14
N ASN A 163 11.17 -6.74 -31.97
CA ASN A 163 10.19 -6.00 -31.19
C ASN A 163 10.62 -5.87 -29.73
N ASP A 164 10.47 -4.67 -29.19
CA ASP A 164 10.74 -4.36 -27.79
C ASP A 164 9.40 -4.14 -27.06
N ILE A 165 9.28 -4.79 -25.90
CA ILE A 165 8.10 -4.66 -25.04
C ILE A 165 8.55 -4.23 -23.66
N TRP A 166 8.09 -3.06 -23.23
CA TRP A 166 8.29 -2.53 -21.88
C TRP A 166 6.99 -2.60 -21.08
N GLN A 167 7.09 -3.06 -19.83
CA GLN A 167 5.94 -3.12 -18.93
C GLN A 167 6.29 -2.54 -17.56
N ALA A 168 5.44 -1.65 -17.05
CA ALA A 168 5.51 -1.11 -15.70
C ALA A 168 4.12 -1.17 -15.05
N ARG A 169 3.96 -1.94 -13.97
CA ARG A 169 2.69 -2.05 -13.23
C ARG A 169 2.93 -1.93 -11.74
N GLY A 170 2.26 -1.00 -11.09
CA GLY A 170 2.40 -0.84 -9.65
C GLY A 170 1.51 0.21 -9.02
N ALA A 171 1.71 0.36 -7.71
CA ALA A 171 1.04 1.32 -6.87
C ALA A 171 2.00 1.85 -5.81
N ILE A 172 2.09 3.16 -5.68
CA ILE A 172 2.77 3.86 -4.58
C ILE A 172 1.69 4.31 -3.61
N LEU A 173 1.82 3.98 -2.33
CA LEU A 173 0.84 4.35 -1.30
C LEU A 173 1.54 4.94 -0.09
N TYR A 174 0.89 5.90 0.55
CA TYR A 174 1.36 6.49 1.79
C TYR A 174 0.23 6.54 2.83
N PRO A 175 -0.09 5.40 3.49
CA PRO A 175 -1.25 5.30 4.37
C PRO A 175 -1.02 5.99 5.71
N PHE A 176 -1.90 6.93 6.03
CA PHE A 176 -2.11 7.45 7.38
C PHE A 176 -3.37 6.80 7.94
N LYS A 177 -3.23 6.04 9.03
CA LYS A 177 -4.36 5.44 9.74
C LYS A 177 -4.21 5.76 11.21
N THR A 178 -5.30 6.15 11.85
CA THR A 178 -5.30 6.40 13.30
C THR A 178 -6.59 5.94 13.93
N THR A 179 -6.45 5.52 15.18
CA THR A 179 -7.58 5.26 16.09
C THR A 179 -7.53 6.35 17.16
N ILE A 180 -8.66 6.99 17.38
CA ILE A 180 -8.80 8.10 18.30
C ILE A 180 -8.78 7.55 19.73
N LYS A 181 -7.94 8.17 20.56
CA LYS A 181 -7.77 7.83 21.96
C LYS A 181 -8.36 8.91 22.85
N ASP A 182 -8.94 8.52 23.99
CA ASP A 182 -9.39 9.45 25.02
C ASP A 182 -8.21 10.03 25.84
N SER A 183 -8.50 10.86 26.84
CA SER A 183 -7.49 11.46 27.73
C SER A 183 -6.69 10.43 28.55
N GLU A 184 -7.21 9.22 28.71
CA GLU A 184 -6.57 8.13 29.43
C GLU A 184 -5.78 7.18 28.50
N GLY A 185 -5.88 7.39 27.18
CA GLY A 185 -5.21 6.59 26.15
C GLY A 185 -6.01 5.37 25.68
N ASN A 186 -7.28 5.23 26.06
CA ASN A 186 -8.17 4.14 25.62
C ASN A 186 -8.81 4.46 24.26
N ASP A 187 -9.18 3.44 23.49
CA ASP A 187 -9.91 3.64 22.24
C ASP A 187 -11.26 4.30 22.48
N VAL A 188 -11.51 5.42 21.81
CA VAL A 188 -12.80 6.10 21.86
C VAL A 188 -13.85 5.22 21.20
N THR A 189 -14.88 4.87 21.96
CA THR A 189 -16.00 4.05 21.48
C THR A 189 -17.33 4.69 21.85
N GLY A 190 -18.27 4.67 20.91
CA GLY A 190 -19.61 5.19 21.11
C GLY A 190 -20.51 4.18 21.81
N ASP A 191 -21.58 4.68 22.42
CA ASP A 191 -22.63 3.88 23.02
C ASP A 191 -23.96 4.03 22.24
N ARG A 192 -25.04 3.43 22.72
CA ARG A 192 -26.35 3.48 22.06
C ARG A 192 -26.92 4.90 21.88
N HIS A 193 -26.48 5.85 22.69
CA HIS A 193 -26.95 7.24 22.73
C HIS A 193 -25.93 8.24 22.18
N ASN A 194 -24.64 7.89 22.15
CA ASN A 194 -23.57 8.76 21.71
C ASN A 194 -22.78 8.15 20.55
N LYS A 195 -22.82 8.81 19.39
CA LYS A 195 -22.01 8.44 18.23
C LYS A 195 -20.70 9.22 18.24
N VAL A 196 -19.59 8.53 18.10
CA VAL A 196 -18.26 9.15 18.11
C VAL A 196 -17.44 8.68 16.91
N LEU A 197 -16.61 9.56 16.38
CA LEU A 197 -15.56 9.19 15.44
C LEU A 197 -14.53 8.38 16.23
N SER A 198 -14.30 7.12 15.86
CA SER A 198 -13.36 6.23 16.55
C SER A 198 -12.08 6.03 15.76
N SER A 199 -12.14 6.04 14.42
CA SER A 199 -10.96 5.88 13.58
C SER A 199 -11.07 6.65 12.28
N TRP A 200 -9.93 7.01 11.68
CA TRP A 200 -9.89 7.53 10.31
C TRP A 200 -8.64 7.07 9.56
N ALA A 201 -8.76 7.05 8.23
CA ALA A 201 -7.65 6.82 7.31
C ALA A 201 -7.63 7.86 6.20
N PHE A 202 -6.41 8.23 5.79
CA PHE A 202 -6.10 9.06 4.64
C PHE A 202 -4.96 8.38 3.89
N VAL A 203 -5.18 8.00 2.63
CA VAL A 203 -4.26 7.15 1.86
C VAL A 203 -4.09 7.76 0.47
N PRO A 204 -3.21 8.75 0.30
CA PRO A 204 -2.77 9.16 -1.03
C PRO A 204 -2.04 8.00 -1.70
N GLN A 205 -2.34 7.80 -2.97
CA GLN A 205 -1.79 6.74 -3.78
C GLN A 205 -1.68 7.12 -5.26
N ILE A 206 -0.68 6.56 -5.91
CA ILE A 206 -0.47 6.65 -7.36
C ILE A 206 -0.48 5.23 -7.89
N THR A 207 -1.35 4.90 -8.82
CA THR A 207 -1.34 3.61 -9.54
C THR A 207 -0.88 3.84 -10.96
N PHE A 208 -0.06 2.94 -11.47
CA PHE A 208 0.47 3.01 -12.82
C PHE A 208 0.41 1.64 -13.49
N ASP A 209 0.01 1.62 -14.76
CA ASP A 209 -0.02 0.44 -15.60
C ASP A 209 0.31 0.86 -17.02
N ARG A 210 1.55 0.56 -17.44
CA ARG A 210 2.08 0.86 -18.76
C ARG A 210 2.53 -0.43 -19.42
N LEU A 211 2.11 -0.64 -20.65
CA LEU A 211 2.60 -1.65 -21.57
C LEU A 211 2.86 -0.94 -22.89
N SER A 212 4.10 -0.93 -23.35
CA SER A 212 4.50 -0.34 -24.63
C SER A 212 5.08 -1.43 -25.51
N ASN A 213 4.55 -1.55 -26.72
CA ASN A 213 4.93 -2.56 -27.70
C ASN A 213 5.20 -1.88 -29.05
N ASP A 214 6.47 -1.81 -29.44
CA ASP A 214 6.94 -1.05 -30.61
C ASP A 214 6.25 -1.48 -31.93
N LYS A 215 5.77 -2.73 -32.02
CA LYS A 215 5.08 -3.24 -33.22
C LYS A 215 3.56 -3.25 -33.15
N ASN A 216 2.95 -2.96 -32.01
CA ASN A 216 1.50 -2.99 -31.89
C ASN A 216 0.96 -1.99 -30.86
N GLU A 217 1.09 -0.71 -31.20
CA GLU A 217 0.62 0.44 -30.40
C GLU A 217 -0.86 0.33 -29.99
N THR A 218 -1.70 -0.36 -30.78
CA THR A 218 -3.13 -0.55 -30.47
C THR A 218 -3.40 -1.47 -29.27
N LYS A 219 -2.37 -2.17 -28.76
CA LYS A 219 -2.46 -3.02 -27.55
C LYS A 219 -1.70 -2.41 -26.37
N ASP A 220 -1.22 -1.19 -26.50
CA ASP A 220 -0.54 -0.51 -25.42
C ASP A 220 -1.53 -0.18 -24.31
N LEU A 221 -1.10 -0.42 -23.08
CA LEU A 221 -1.81 0.05 -21.89
C LEU A 221 -1.08 1.30 -21.44
N ASP A 222 -1.80 2.40 -21.24
CA ASP A 222 -1.20 3.60 -20.67
C ASP A 222 -2.17 4.26 -19.67
N SER A 223 -1.94 3.96 -18.40
CA SER A 223 -2.75 4.46 -17.29
C SER A 223 -1.88 4.90 -16.13
N LEU A 224 -2.10 6.13 -15.71
CA LEU A 224 -1.57 6.75 -14.51
C LEU A 224 -2.75 7.33 -13.74
N SER A 225 -2.97 6.87 -12.50
CA SER A 225 -4.05 7.39 -11.66
C SER A 225 -3.53 7.87 -10.32
N PHE A 226 -3.93 9.09 -9.95
CA PHE A 226 -3.73 9.68 -8.64
C PHE A 226 -5.02 9.50 -7.86
N LYS A 227 -4.96 8.91 -6.67
CA LYS A 227 -6.14 8.63 -5.85
C LYS A 227 -5.88 9.03 -4.41
N VAL A 228 -6.92 9.40 -3.70
CA VAL A 228 -6.84 9.66 -2.26
C VAL A 228 -7.95 8.89 -1.57
N GLY A 229 -7.58 7.83 -0.85
CA GLY A 229 -8.54 7.07 -0.05
C GLY A 229 -8.80 7.73 1.29
N ILE A 230 -10.05 8.07 1.59
CA ILE A 230 -10.46 8.62 2.88
C ILE A 230 -11.45 7.63 3.50
N GLU A 231 -11.22 7.22 4.75
CA GLU A 231 -12.17 6.42 5.51
C GLU A 231 -12.40 7.03 6.90
N ALA A 232 -13.64 7.05 7.36
CA ALA A 232 -14.01 7.41 8.71
C ALA A 232 -14.88 6.30 9.32
N GLU A 233 -14.54 5.90 10.54
CA GLU A 233 -15.31 4.96 11.35
C GLU A 233 -16.02 5.71 12.47
N TYR A 234 -17.34 5.58 12.51
CA TYR A 234 -18.14 6.05 13.63
C TYR A 234 -18.69 4.86 14.41
N THR A 235 -18.50 4.84 15.72
CA THR A 235 -19.08 3.82 16.62
C THR A 235 -20.25 4.40 17.42
N GLY A 236 -21.19 3.54 17.81
CA GLY A 236 -22.36 3.90 18.60
C GLY A 236 -23.66 4.15 17.81
N GLY A 237 -24.75 4.38 18.53
CA GLY A 237 -26.10 4.50 18.00
C GLY A 237 -26.78 3.15 17.73
N PHE A 238 -27.53 3.07 16.62
CA PHE A 238 -28.20 1.84 16.17
C PHE A 238 -27.24 0.80 15.58
N PHE A 239 -26.11 1.25 15.04
CA PHE A 239 -25.09 0.39 14.45
C PHE A 239 -23.93 0.21 15.45
N ASN A 240 -23.28 -0.95 15.46
CA ASN A 240 -22.05 -1.14 16.23
C ASN A 240 -20.93 -0.25 15.67
N ALA A 241 -20.83 -0.15 14.35
CA ALA A 241 -19.96 0.78 13.64
C ALA A 241 -20.58 1.20 12.30
N GLN A 242 -20.08 2.30 11.74
CA GLN A 242 -20.41 2.78 10.40
C GLN A 242 -19.13 3.24 9.73
N TYR A 243 -18.87 2.73 8.53
CA TYR A 243 -17.74 3.14 7.72
C TYR A 243 -18.23 4.03 6.60
N PHE A 244 -17.61 5.20 6.47
CA PHE A 244 -17.78 6.08 5.34
C PHE A 244 -16.47 6.13 4.58
N ARG A 245 -16.51 5.82 3.28
CA ARG A 245 -15.34 5.82 2.41
C ARG A 245 -15.55 6.81 1.29
N PHE A 246 -14.55 7.61 1.00
CA PHE A 246 -14.52 8.50 -0.14
C PHE A 246 -13.20 8.29 -0.91
N LEU A 247 -13.29 8.17 -2.23
CA LEU A 247 -12.16 7.90 -3.11
C LEU A 247 -12.24 8.81 -4.35
N PRO A 248 -11.74 10.05 -4.26
CA PRO A 248 -11.43 10.86 -5.43
C PRO A 248 -10.26 10.24 -6.21
N VAL A 249 -10.38 10.30 -7.52
CA VAL A 249 -9.43 9.77 -8.50
C VAL A 249 -9.27 10.79 -9.61
N TYR A 250 -8.03 11.09 -9.96
CA TYR A 250 -7.66 11.71 -11.22
C TYR A 250 -6.94 10.66 -12.05
N ASN A 251 -7.49 10.32 -13.21
CA ASN A 251 -6.93 9.30 -14.10
C ASN A 251 -6.50 9.94 -15.41
N THR A 252 -5.32 9.54 -15.87
CA THR A 252 -4.65 10.08 -17.05
C THR A 252 -3.77 9.00 -17.68
N ASP A 253 -3.11 9.31 -18.79
CA ASP A 253 -2.02 8.52 -19.35
C ASP A 253 -0.68 9.10 -18.91
N PHE A 254 0.44 8.52 -19.33
CA PHE A 254 1.75 9.01 -18.87
C PHE A 254 2.21 10.30 -19.56
N ASP A 255 1.60 10.62 -20.70
CA ASP A 255 1.86 11.85 -21.45
C ASP A 255 0.90 13.00 -21.07
N LEU A 256 -0.03 12.72 -20.14
CA LEU A 256 -1.01 13.64 -19.57
C LEU A 256 -2.03 14.18 -20.60
N GLU A 257 -2.37 13.37 -21.61
CA GLU A 257 -3.27 13.77 -22.69
C GLU A 257 -4.73 13.43 -22.38
N SER A 258 -5.00 12.24 -21.83
CA SER A 258 -6.32 11.88 -21.31
C SER A 258 -6.51 12.40 -19.88
N GLU A 259 -7.68 12.94 -19.57
CA GLU A 259 -7.99 13.50 -18.25
C GLU A 259 -9.39 13.12 -17.79
N GLN A 260 -9.46 12.44 -16.65
CA GLN A 260 -10.72 12.00 -16.05
C GLN A 260 -10.71 12.27 -14.56
N PHE A 261 -11.80 12.85 -14.06
CA PHE A 261 -12.05 13.02 -12.63
C PHE A 261 -13.15 12.06 -12.20
N LEU A 262 -12.87 11.26 -11.18
CA LEU A 262 -13.82 10.30 -10.65
C LEU A 262 -13.89 10.42 -9.12
N GLY A 263 -15.05 10.14 -8.56
CA GLY A 263 -15.26 10.13 -7.12
C GLY A 263 -16.17 8.98 -6.74
N GLN A 264 -15.74 8.14 -5.81
CA GLN A 264 -16.58 7.10 -5.24
C GLN A 264 -16.86 7.42 -3.77
N PHE A 265 -18.10 7.19 -3.35
CA PHE A 265 -18.49 7.22 -1.95
C PHE A 265 -19.15 5.89 -1.57
N GLN A 266 -18.80 5.36 -0.41
CA GLN A 266 -19.43 4.16 0.14
C GLN A 266 -19.80 4.36 1.60
N TRP A 267 -20.98 3.89 1.98
CA TRP A 267 -21.39 3.76 3.37
C TRP A 267 -21.65 2.28 3.69
N GLU A 268 -21.02 1.79 4.74
CA GLU A 268 -21.17 0.42 5.23
C GLU A 268 -21.54 0.43 6.73
N PRO A 269 -22.77 0.02 7.09
CA PRO A 269 -23.12 -0.23 8.48
C PRO A 269 -22.53 -1.54 8.99
N VAL A 270 -22.34 -1.64 10.30
CA VAL A 270 -21.97 -2.87 11.01
C VAL A 270 -22.96 -3.13 12.13
N ILE A 271 -23.52 -4.35 12.13
CA ILE A 271 -24.44 -4.84 13.15
C ILE A 271 -24.03 -6.27 13.47
N ASN A 272 -23.29 -6.42 14.57
CA ASN A 272 -22.66 -7.67 14.98
C ASN A 272 -23.72 -8.77 15.18
N ASP A 273 -24.88 -8.40 15.74
CA ASP A 273 -25.99 -9.32 15.99
C ASP A 273 -26.62 -9.89 14.71
N LEU A 274 -26.48 -9.20 13.58
CA LEU A 274 -27.00 -9.65 12.29
C LEU A 274 -25.92 -10.25 11.38
N GLY A 275 -24.66 -10.32 11.83
CA GLY A 275 -23.53 -10.72 10.99
C GLY A 275 -23.21 -9.72 9.87
N ILE A 276 -23.68 -8.47 10.03
CA ILE A 276 -23.38 -7.36 9.12
C ILE A 276 -22.01 -6.81 9.48
N GLY A 277 -21.04 -6.85 8.56
CA GLY A 277 -19.67 -6.34 8.75
C GLY A 277 -18.74 -7.26 9.55
N GLN A 278 -19.28 -8.13 10.41
CA GLN A 278 -18.51 -9.07 11.22
C GLN A 278 -18.90 -10.54 10.96
N PRO A 279 -17.94 -11.48 10.88
CA PRO A 279 -18.25 -12.89 10.73
C PRO A 279 -19.02 -13.46 11.93
N LYS A 280 -20.13 -14.15 11.66
CA LYS A 280 -20.97 -14.83 12.63
C LYS A 280 -21.10 -16.32 12.30
N ASN A 281 -21.18 -17.17 13.31
CA ASN A 281 -21.49 -18.59 13.11
C ASN A 281 -22.95 -18.72 12.65
N VAL A 282 -23.19 -19.54 11.64
CA VAL A 282 -24.56 -19.94 11.27
C VAL A 282 -25.04 -20.99 12.27
N PRO A 283 -26.18 -20.79 12.95
CA PRO A 283 -26.71 -21.80 13.86
C PRO A 283 -26.87 -23.15 13.17
N LEU A 284 -26.44 -24.22 13.84
CA LEU A 284 -26.57 -25.62 13.38
C LEU A 284 -25.79 -25.99 12.10
N LEU A 285 -25.05 -25.07 11.50
CA LEU A 285 -24.22 -25.33 10.32
C LEU A 285 -22.74 -25.10 10.64
N PRO A 286 -21.82 -25.94 10.14
CA PRO A 286 -20.38 -25.74 10.31
C PRO A 286 -19.88 -24.66 9.32
N LEU A 287 -20.43 -23.46 9.46
CA LEU A 287 -20.25 -22.34 8.56
C LEU A 287 -20.21 -21.04 9.35
N LYS A 288 -19.25 -20.17 9.03
CA LYS A 288 -19.31 -18.75 9.38
C LYS A 288 -19.69 -17.97 8.15
N PHE A 289 -20.52 -16.96 8.33
CA PHE A 289 -20.89 -16.03 7.28
C PHE A 289 -20.62 -14.60 7.74
N ARG A 290 -20.27 -13.74 6.80
CA ARG A 290 -20.28 -12.29 6.97
C ARG A 290 -21.00 -11.75 5.75
N TRP A 291 -21.89 -10.80 5.94
CA TRP A 291 -22.39 -10.00 4.82
C TRP A 291 -22.11 -8.52 5.07
N ARG A 292 -21.88 -7.79 4.00
CA ARG A 292 -21.48 -6.38 3.99
C ARG A 292 -22.39 -5.70 2.98
N PRO A 293 -23.55 -5.18 3.41
CA PRO A 293 -24.33 -4.27 2.60
C PRO A 293 -23.61 -2.93 2.57
N LEU A 294 -23.51 -2.32 1.40
CA LEU A 294 -22.96 -1.00 1.20
C LEU A 294 -23.94 -0.20 0.34
N ALA A 295 -24.13 1.07 0.68
CA ALA A 295 -24.61 2.05 -0.28
C ALA A 295 -23.39 2.59 -1.04
N HIS A 296 -23.43 2.55 -2.37
CA HIS A 296 -22.34 2.97 -3.24
C HIS A 296 -22.82 4.10 -4.15
N MET A 297 -22.02 5.16 -4.25
CA MET A 297 -22.20 6.26 -5.20
C MET A 297 -20.92 6.44 -5.99
N GLU A 298 -21.04 6.69 -7.29
CA GLU A 298 -19.92 7.04 -8.15
C GLU A 298 -20.28 8.21 -9.08
N TYR A 299 -19.34 9.13 -9.21
CA TYR A 299 -19.36 10.22 -10.17
C TYR A 299 -18.12 10.12 -11.04
N GLY A 300 -18.25 10.38 -12.34
CA GLY A 300 -17.13 10.50 -13.26
C GLY A 300 -17.37 11.62 -14.25
N TYR A 301 -16.30 12.28 -14.66
CA TYR A 301 -16.31 13.28 -15.72
C TYR A 301 -15.03 13.15 -16.54
N VAL A 302 -15.18 13.10 -17.85
CA VAL A 302 -14.09 13.01 -18.82
C VAL A 302 -13.86 14.42 -19.36
N THR A 303 -12.77 15.06 -18.96
CA THR A 303 -12.40 16.39 -19.47
C THR A 303 -11.74 16.27 -20.84
N ASN A 304 -10.86 15.27 -21.01
CA ASN A 304 -10.16 15.00 -22.26
C ASN A 304 -10.07 13.49 -22.48
N ALA A 305 -10.50 13.00 -23.64
CA ALA A 305 -10.45 11.58 -23.96
C ALA A 305 -9.06 11.14 -24.42
N GLY A 306 -8.22 12.07 -24.92
CA GLY A 306 -6.99 11.75 -25.62
C GLY A 306 -7.26 10.77 -26.76
N ASP A 307 -6.36 9.81 -26.96
CA ASP A 307 -6.51 8.75 -27.97
C ASP A 307 -7.42 7.58 -27.53
N LYS A 308 -8.09 7.67 -26.38
CA LYS A 308 -8.91 6.59 -25.82
C LYS A 308 -10.29 6.57 -26.45
N SER A 309 -10.44 5.76 -27.51
CA SER A 309 -11.70 5.59 -28.27
C SER A 309 -12.94 5.19 -27.46
N ASN A 310 -12.77 4.64 -26.26
CA ASN A 310 -13.86 4.27 -25.35
C ASN A 310 -14.30 5.41 -24.42
N LEU A 311 -13.60 6.55 -24.43
CA LEU A 311 -13.96 7.73 -23.67
C LEU A 311 -14.58 8.78 -24.59
N LYS A 312 -15.51 9.55 -24.06
CA LYS A 312 -16.11 10.68 -24.77
C LYS A 312 -15.82 11.95 -23.98
N GLU A 313 -15.22 12.93 -24.64
CA GLU A 313 -14.98 14.25 -24.05
C GLU A 313 -16.28 14.91 -23.60
N ASP A 314 -16.18 15.67 -22.50
CA ASP A 314 -17.29 16.38 -21.87
C ASP A 314 -18.48 15.50 -21.49
N ASP A 315 -18.23 14.20 -21.27
CA ASP A 315 -19.22 13.26 -20.78
C ASP A 315 -19.05 13.07 -19.26
N ASP A 316 -20.17 13.13 -18.54
CA ASP A 316 -20.25 12.84 -17.12
C ASP A 316 -21.15 11.63 -16.85
N TYR A 317 -21.07 11.12 -15.62
CA TYR A 317 -22.06 10.21 -15.10
C TYR A 317 -22.18 10.34 -13.60
N PHE A 318 -23.38 10.09 -13.10
CA PHE A 318 -23.62 9.90 -11.67
C PHE A 318 -24.48 8.66 -11.45
N ARG A 319 -23.98 7.72 -10.65
CA ARG A 319 -24.63 6.44 -10.38
C ARG A 319 -24.69 6.17 -8.88
N ILE A 320 -25.78 5.54 -8.45
CA ILE A 320 -26.00 5.15 -7.05
C ILE A 320 -26.69 3.79 -6.99
N GLY A 321 -26.32 2.99 -6.00
CA GLY A 321 -27.08 1.78 -5.71
C GLY A 321 -26.45 0.90 -4.64
N PRO A 322 -27.06 -0.27 -4.41
CA PRO A 322 -26.54 -1.23 -3.46
C PRO A 322 -25.30 -1.95 -4.00
N LYS A 323 -24.40 -2.25 -3.06
CA LYS A 323 -23.37 -3.27 -3.22
C LYS A 323 -23.47 -4.23 -2.04
N ILE A 324 -23.43 -5.53 -2.29
CA ILE A 324 -23.54 -6.55 -1.26
C ILE A 324 -22.38 -7.52 -1.44
N ARG A 325 -21.61 -7.71 -0.38
CA ARG A 325 -20.60 -8.77 -0.33
C ARG A 325 -20.95 -9.77 0.75
N ALA A 326 -20.90 -11.05 0.43
CA ALA A 326 -21.01 -12.15 1.38
C ALA A 326 -19.73 -12.98 1.35
N ASP A 327 -19.17 -13.28 2.52
CA ASP A 327 -18.04 -14.17 2.68
C ASP A 327 -18.45 -15.37 3.55
N PHE A 328 -18.03 -16.56 3.16
CA PHE A 328 -18.37 -17.83 3.80
C PHE A 328 -17.09 -18.59 4.15
N TRP A 329 -16.94 -18.95 5.43
CA TRP A 329 -15.84 -19.78 5.91
C TRP A 329 -16.38 -21.08 6.46
N PHE A 330 -16.01 -22.20 5.83
CA PHE A 330 -16.36 -23.51 6.33
C PHE A 330 -15.58 -23.81 7.62
N THR A 331 -16.25 -24.32 8.65
CA THR A 331 -15.60 -24.59 9.95
C THR A 331 -15.36 -26.07 10.20
N PHE A 332 -15.97 -26.97 9.42
CA PHE A 332 -15.71 -28.41 9.52
C PHE A 332 -14.38 -28.80 8.87
N LYS A 333 -13.75 -29.83 9.43
CA LYS A 333 -12.34 -30.20 9.16
C LYS A 333 -12.02 -30.39 7.67
N ALA A 334 -12.91 -31.02 6.90
CA ALA A 334 -12.66 -31.33 5.49
C ALA A 334 -12.59 -30.09 4.58
N LEU A 335 -13.40 -29.05 4.87
CA LEU A 335 -13.47 -27.84 4.04
C LEU A 335 -12.91 -26.57 4.72
N LYS A 336 -12.36 -26.65 5.93
CA LYS A 336 -11.82 -25.49 6.67
C LYS A 336 -10.76 -24.65 5.92
N ARG A 337 -10.13 -25.25 4.90
CA ARG A 337 -9.17 -24.58 4.01
C ARG A 337 -9.80 -23.70 2.93
N PHE A 338 -11.10 -23.80 2.73
CA PHE A 338 -11.82 -23.07 1.69
C PHE A 338 -12.55 -21.85 2.27
N VAL A 339 -12.59 -20.80 1.46
CA VAL A 339 -13.38 -19.59 1.69
C VAL A 339 -14.12 -19.30 0.40
N ALA A 340 -15.43 -19.12 0.48
CA ALA A 340 -16.22 -18.67 -0.66
C ALA A 340 -16.59 -17.20 -0.46
N HIS A 341 -16.69 -16.45 -1.55
CA HIS A 341 -17.22 -15.09 -1.54
C HIS A 341 -18.19 -14.87 -2.68
N VAL A 342 -19.11 -13.95 -2.47
CA VAL A 342 -20.03 -13.43 -3.47
C VAL A 342 -20.02 -11.91 -3.33
N ASP A 343 -19.80 -11.20 -4.41
CA ASP A 343 -19.89 -9.74 -4.51
C ASP A 343 -20.90 -9.43 -5.61
N TRP A 344 -21.89 -8.60 -5.30
CA TRP A 344 -22.86 -8.13 -6.27
C TRP A 344 -23.04 -6.63 -6.09
N GLN A 345 -23.17 -5.92 -7.19
CA GLN A 345 -23.53 -4.52 -7.20
C GLN A 345 -24.46 -4.23 -8.37
N TYR A 346 -25.37 -3.29 -8.13
CA TYR A 346 -26.18 -2.66 -9.16
C TYR A 346 -26.25 -1.17 -8.85
N LEU A 347 -25.81 -0.32 -9.76
CA LEU A 347 -25.80 1.12 -9.62
C LEU A 347 -26.69 1.70 -10.72
N GLY A 348 -27.81 2.33 -10.35
CA GLY A 348 -28.65 3.05 -11.30
C GLY A 348 -28.07 4.42 -11.60
N GLY A 349 -28.03 4.81 -12.87
CA GLY A 349 -27.67 6.14 -13.33
C GLY A 349 -28.76 7.15 -12.99
N LEU A 350 -28.33 8.28 -12.44
CA LEU A 350 -29.16 9.45 -12.18
C LEU A 350 -28.93 10.55 -13.22
N SER A 351 -27.74 10.59 -13.82
CA SER A 351 -27.39 11.49 -14.92
C SER A 351 -26.22 10.93 -15.73
N GLY A 352 -26.10 11.42 -16.96
CA GLY A 352 -24.99 11.06 -17.85
C GLY A 352 -25.11 9.64 -18.41
N ARG A 353 -24.05 9.18 -19.08
CA ARG A 353 -23.97 7.81 -19.59
C ARG A 353 -22.72 7.12 -19.06
N PRO A 354 -22.78 5.81 -18.80
CA PRO A 354 -23.93 4.91 -18.97
C PRO A 354 -24.97 4.97 -17.85
N ASP A 355 -26.20 4.58 -18.19
CA ASP A 355 -27.41 4.74 -17.37
C ASP A 355 -27.51 3.76 -16.19
N ASP A 356 -26.62 2.78 -16.08
CA ASP A 356 -26.54 1.82 -14.99
C ASP A 356 -25.16 1.16 -14.90
N SER A 357 -24.91 0.34 -13.88
CA SER A 357 -23.74 -0.52 -13.74
C SER A 357 -23.98 -1.73 -12.84
N GLU A 358 -23.89 -2.93 -13.42
CA GLU A 358 -24.01 -4.19 -12.71
C GLU A 358 -22.71 -4.97 -12.75
N LEU A 359 -22.35 -5.59 -11.63
CA LEU A 359 -21.26 -6.56 -11.58
C LEU A 359 -21.60 -7.64 -10.57
N PHE A 360 -21.50 -8.89 -11.02
CA PHE A 360 -21.54 -10.07 -10.17
C PHE A 360 -20.17 -10.75 -10.16
N GLU A 361 -19.70 -11.12 -8.98
CA GLU A 361 -18.51 -11.94 -8.80
C GLU A 361 -18.78 -13.02 -7.75
N ALA A 362 -18.41 -14.25 -8.05
CA ALA A 362 -18.40 -15.34 -7.09
C ALA A 362 -17.06 -16.06 -7.14
N GLY A 363 -16.48 -16.35 -5.98
CA GLY A 363 -15.19 -17.00 -5.90
C GLY A 363 -15.09 -18.05 -4.80
N LEU A 364 -14.17 -18.98 -5.02
CA LEU A 364 -13.76 -20.00 -4.06
C LEU A 364 -12.24 -20.04 -3.99
N THR A 365 -11.69 -19.74 -2.81
CA THR A 365 -10.26 -19.83 -2.54
C THR A 365 -9.98 -20.99 -1.60
N GLY A 366 -9.03 -21.87 -1.95
CA GLY A 366 -8.59 -23.00 -1.14
C GLY A 366 -7.10 -22.94 -0.82
N LYS A 367 -6.74 -23.02 0.47
CA LYS A 367 -5.35 -23.21 0.88
C LYS A 367 -4.85 -24.61 0.51
N LEU A 368 -3.72 -24.67 -0.18
CA LEU A 368 -3.07 -25.92 -0.59
C LEU A 368 -2.13 -26.46 0.49
N ASP A 369 -1.64 -25.60 1.38
CA ASP A 369 -0.81 -25.94 2.53
C ASP A 369 -1.35 -25.33 3.84
N GLN A 370 -0.82 -25.78 4.98
CA GLN A 370 -1.29 -25.34 6.29
C GLN A 370 -0.89 -23.89 6.63
N ALA A 371 0.27 -23.42 6.14
CA ALA A 371 0.70 -22.04 6.32
C ALA A 371 -0.03 -21.08 5.34
N GLY A 372 -0.59 -21.64 4.26
CA GLY A 372 -1.31 -20.94 3.22
C GLY A 372 -0.40 -20.23 2.23
N HIS A 373 0.88 -20.63 2.16
CA HIS A 373 1.83 -20.15 1.15
C HIS A 373 1.34 -20.40 -0.28
N PHE A 374 0.58 -21.47 -0.48
CA PHE A 374 0.01 -21.85 -1.76
C PHE A 374 -1.51 -21.85 -1.66
N GLN A 375 -2.17 -21.20 -2.61
CA GLN A 375 -3.63 -21.10 -2.67
C GLN A 375 -4.09 -21.32 -4.11
N ALA A 376 -5.15 -22.09 -4.29
CA ALA A 376 -5.87 -22.17 -5.55
C ALA A 376 -7.14 -21.32 -5.44
N GLU A 377 -7.50 -20.66 -6.53
CA GLU A 377 -8.67 -19.79 -6.61
C GLU A 377 -9.44 -20.08 -7.89
N ILE A 378 -10.77 -20.09 -7.79
CA ILE A 378 -11.68 -20.09 -8.93
C ILE A 378 -12.60 -18.90 -8.73
N THR A 379 -12.68 -18.01 -9.72
CA THR A 379 -13.51 -16.81 -9.66
C THR A 379 -14.28 -16.65 -10.95
N TYR A 380 -15.61 -16.54 -10.85
CA TYR A 380 -16.50 -16.19 -11.94
C TYR A 380 -16.89 -14.72 -11.81
N ARG A 381 -16.91 -14.00 -12.92
CA ARG A 381 -17.31 -12.59 -13.00
C ARG A 381 -18.19 -12.37 -14.23
N ASP A 382 -19.29 -11.65 -14.05
CA ASP A 382 -20.26 -11.32 -15.09
C ASP A 382 -20.80 -9.89 -14.90
N GLY A 383 -21.03 -9.16 -15.98
CA GLY A 383 -21.50 -7.77 -15.99
C GLY A 383 -20.44 -6.81 -16.54
N ASP A 384 -20.33 -5.62 -15.93
CA ASP A 384 -19.44 -4.56 -16.39
C ASP A 384 -18.39 -4.19 -15.35
N THR A 385 -17.15 -3.97 -15.80
CA THR A 385 -16.11 -3.43 -14.91
C THR A 385 -16.52 -2.06 -14.36
N PRO A 386 -16.41 -1.82 -13.04
CA PRO A 386 -16.67 -0.53 -12.46
C PRO A 386 -15.77 0.53 -13.10
N LEU A 387 -16.29 1.74 -13.27
CA LEU A 387 -15.60 2.88 -13.91
C LEU A 387 -15.42 2.75 -15.44
N THR A 388 -14.79 1.69 -15.95
CA THR A 388 -14.47 1.59 -17.41
C THR A 388 -15.58 0.99 -18.26
N LYS A 389 -16.52 0.26 -17.65
CA LYS A 389 -17.70 -0.31 -18.32
C LYS A 389 -17.35 -1.26 -19.45
N GLU A 390 -16.23 -1.96 -19.29
CA GLU A 390 -15.86 -3.06 -20.16
C GLU A 390 -16.74 -4.27 -19.79
N PRO A 391 -17.50 -4.81 -20.75
CA PRO A 391 -18.27 -6.01 -20.51
C PRO A 391 -17.31 -7.16 -20.20
N THR A 392 -17.62 -7.92 -19.16
CA THR A 392 -16.79 -9.02 -18.70
C THR A 392 -17.66 -10.23 -18.40
N GLU A 393 -17.33 -11.35 -19.00
CA GLU A 393 -17.85 -12.66 -18.65
C GLU A 393 -16.67 -13.62 -18.59
N THR A 394 -16.18 -13.92 -17.39
CA THR A 394 -14.93 -14.66 -17.22
C THR A 394 -15.01 -15.68 -16.10
N ILE A 395 -14.38 -16.84 -16.32
CA ILE A 395 -14.03 -17.80 -15.28
C ILE A 395 -12.51 -17.84 -15.20
N ASN A 396 -11.97 -17.43 -14.07
CA ASN A 396 -10.53 -17.38 -13.82
C ASN A 396 -10.12 -18.49 -12.85
N PHE A 397 -9.07 -19.22 -13.23
CA PHE A 397 -8.39 -20.20 -12.37
C PHE A 397 -7.04 -19.62 -11.98
N GLY A 398 -6.85 -19.36 -10.69
CA GLY A 398 -5.65 -18.73 -10.15
C GLY A 398 -4.86 -19.68 -9.25
N LEU A 399 -3.53 -19.61 -9.33
CA LEU A 399 -2.63 -20.24 -8.37
C LEU A 399 -1.80 -19.13 -7.72
N ASN A 400 -2.12 -18.85 -6.46
CA ASN A 400 -1.52 -17.79 -5.67
C ASN A 400 -0.40 -18.36 -4.80
N VAL A 401 0.80 -17.79 -4.93
CA VAL A 401 1.95 -18.12 -4.09
C VAL A 401 2.33 -16.91 -3.23
N LYS A 402 2.49 -17.12 -1.92
CA LYS A 402 2.89 -16.12 -0.92
C LYS A 402 3.94 -16.70 0.03
N PHE A 403 4.88 -15.89 0.48
CA PHE A 403 5.93 -16.26 1.42
C PHE A 403 5.97 -15.27 2.59
#